data_AF-A0A6C0BHN1-F1
#
_entry.id   AF-A0A6C0BHN1-F1
#
_cell.length_a   1.000
_cell.length_b   1.000
_cell.length_c   1.000
_cell.angle_alpha   90.00
_cell.angle_beta   90.00
_cell.angle_gamma   90.00
#
_symmetry.space_group_name_H-M   'P 1'
#
loop_
_entity.id
_entity.type
_entity.pdbx_description
1 polymer ?
#
loop_
_entity_poly.entity_id
_entity_poly.type
_entity_poly.pdbx_seq_one_letter_code
_entity_poly.pdbx_strand_id
1 'polypeptide(L)' 'MRLPRIGDIIAIPFFLWLAIYFAKKSKKQTLTDEEKLLFFFCAGGAAADIIFILFYSD' A
#
# COMPACT_ATOMS: atom_id res chain seq x y z
N MET A 1 -2.77 1.61 22.00
CA MET A 1 -3.68 0.47 21.77
C MET A 1 -2.97 -0.51 20.84
N ARG A 2 -2.78 -1.77 21.23
CA ARG A 2 -2.34 -2.82 20.29
C ARG A 2 -3.51 -3.09 19.35
N LEU A 3 -3.52 -2.45 18.17
CA LEU A 3 -4.47 -2.79 17.11
C LEU A 3 -4.29 -4.27 16.74
N PRO A 4 -5.36 -5.03 16.51
CA PRO A 4 -5.25 -6.44 16.18
C PRO A 4 -4.49 -6.59 14.85
N ARG A 5 -3.34 -7.29 14.89
CA ARG A 5 -2.44 -7.57 13.74
C ARG A 5 -3.14 -8.20 12.52
N ILE A 6 -4.37 -8.69 12.69
CA ILE A 6 -5.22 -9.22 11.62
C ILE A 6 -5.51 -8.15 10.56
N GLY A 7 -5.66 -6.89 10.96
CA GLY A 7 -5.81 -5.76 10.03
C GLY A 7 -4.60 -5.63 9.12
N ASP A 8 -3.40 -5.65 9.69
CA ASP A 8 -2.13 -5.50 8.95
C ASP A 8 -1.87 -6.69 8.01
N ILE A 9 -2.21 -7.91 8.44
CA ILE A 9 -2.06 -9.14 7.63
C ILE A 9 -2.86 -9.08 6.33
N ILE A 10 -3.99 -8.36 6.32
CA ILE A 10 -4.85 -8.22 5.14
C ILE A 10 -4.55 -6.92 4.39
N ALA A 11 -4.27 -5.82 5.10
CA ALA A 11 -4.01 -4.51 4.53
C ALA A 11 -2.74 -4.48 3.68
N ILE A 12 -1.64 -5.08 4.15
CA ILE A 12 -0.36 -5.10 3.44
C ILE A 12 -0.47 -5.77 2.06
N PRO A 13 -0.93 -7.03 1.93
CA PRO A 13 -1.05 -7.65 0.62
C PRO A 13 -2.07 -6.94 -0.28
N PHE A 14 -3.11 -6.33 0.29
CA PHE A 14 -4.10 -5.54 -0.45
C PHE A 14 -3.48 -4.26 -1.03
N PHE A 15 -2.76 -3.47 -0.22
CA PHE A 15 -2.07 -2.26 -0.69
C PHE A 15 -0.98 -2.59 -1.71
N LEU A 16 -0.24 -3.68 -1.49
CA LEU A 16 0.77 -4.16 -2.45
C LEU A 16 0.12 -4.52 -3.79
N TRP A 17 -1.00 -5.24 -3.76
CA TRP A 17 -1.74 -5.62 -4.97
C TRP A 17 -2.28 -4.41 -5.73
N LEU A 18 -2.83 -3.41 -5.03
CA LEU A 18 -3.28 -2.14 -5.62
C LEU A 18 -2.12 -1.35 -6.24
N ALA A 19 -0.98 -1.26 -5.54
CA ALA A 19 0.21 -0.62 -6.08
C ALA A 19 0.68 -1.31 -7.38
N ILE A 20 0.68 -2.65 -7.42
CA ILE A 20 1.01 -3.42 -8.63
C ILE A 20 -0.02 -3.16 -9.74
N TYR A 21 -1.31 -3.10 -9.41
CA TYR A 21 -2.37 -2.81 -10.38
C TYR A 21 -2.15 -1.45 -11.05
N PHE A 22 -1.97 -0.38 -10.27
CA PHE A 22 -1.74 0.96 -10.80
C PHE A 22 -0.41 1.07 -11.54
N ALA A 23 0.65 0.41 -11.08
CA ALA A 23 1.93 0.35 -11.79
C ALA A 23 1.77 -0.33 -13.16
N LYS A 24 0.99 -1.40 -13.24
CA LYS A 24 0.70 -2.10 -14.51
C LYS A 24 -0.20 -1.25 -15.42
N LYS A 25 -1.16 -0.53 -14.85
CA LYS A 25 -2.04 0.39 -15.58
C LYS A 25 -1.23 1.56 -16.17
N SER A 26 -0.33 2.16 -15.39
CA SER A 26 0.57 3.25 -15.81
C SER A 26 1.41 2.92 -17.05
N LYS A 27 1.79 1.65 -17.22
CA LYS A 27 2.54 1.18 -18.41
C LYS A 27 1.68 1.11 -19.69
N LYS A 28 0.37 1.02 -19.57
CA LYS A 28 -0.56 0.86 -20.71
C LYS A 28 -1.38 2.11 -21.00
N GLN A 29 -1.66 2.91 -19.98
CA GLN A 29 -2.53 4.07 -20.02
C GLN A 29 -2.01 5.14 -19.05
N THR A 30 -2.21 6.40 -19.41
CA THR A 30 -1.95 7.51 -18.50
C THR A 30 -2.92 7.45 -17.33
N LEU A 31 -2.40 7.39 -16.11
CA LEU A 31 -3.21 7.44 -14.88
C LEU A 31 -3.87 8.81 -14.75
N THR A 32 -5.13 8.85 -14.30
CA THR A 32 -5.75 10.12 -13.90
C THR A 32 -5.09 10.65 -12.62
N ASP A 33 -5.33 11.92 -12.29
CA ASP A 33 -4.71 12.52 -11.11
C ASP A 33 -5.20 11.87 -9.81
N GLU A 34 -6.45 11.43 -9.75
CA GLU A 34 -7.00 10.65 -8.64
C GLU A 34 -6.30 9.29 -8.51
N GLU A 35 -6.03 8.63 -9.64
CA GLU A 35 -5.35 7.33 -9.64
C GLU A 35 -3.89 7.43 -9.25
N LYS A 36 -3.21 8.53 -9.62
CA LYS A 36 -1.85 8.82 -9.13
C LYS A 36 -1.86 9.02 -7.61
N LEU A 37 -2.83 9.78 -7.10
CA LEU A 37 -2.97 10.00 -5.66
C LEU A 37 -3.20 8.66 -4.93
N LEU A 38 -4.09 7.82 -5.45
CA LEU A 38 -4.36 6.46 -4.94
C LEU A 38 -3.12 5.57 -5.02
N PHE A 39 -2.34 5.65 -6.09
CA PHE A 39 -1.09 4.90 -6.22
C PHE A 39 -0.07 5.31 -5.15
N PHE A 40 0.14 6.61 -4.95
CA PHE A 40 1.01 7.11 -3.88
C PHE A 40 0.51 6.73 -2.49
N PHE A 41 -0.81 6.76 -2.27
CA PHE A 41 -1.41 6.31 -1.02
C PHE A 41 -1.15 4.83 -0.76
N CYS A 42 -1.35 3.97 -1.76
CA CYS A 42 -1.13 2.53 -1.62
C CYS A 42 0.37 2.19 -1.43
N ALA A 43 1.25 2.84 -2.19
CA ALA A 43 2.69 2.65 -2.06
C ALA A 43 3.22 3.17 -0.72
N GLY A 44 2.75 4.34 -0.28
CA GLY A 44 3.10 4.93 1.01
C GLY A 44 2.56 4.11 2.18
N GLY A 45 1.32 3.63 2.11
CA GLY A 45 0.72 2.75 3.11
C GLY A 45 1.49 1.44 3.26
N ALA A 46 1.81 0.76 2.14
CA ALA A 46 2.62 -0.46 2.18
C ALA A 46 4.03 -0.22 2.76
N ALA A 47 4.68 0.89 2.43
CA ALA A 47 5.98 1.24 2.99
C ALA A 47 5.90 1.55 4.50
N ALA A 48 4.89 2.29 4.93
CA ALA A 48 4.66 2.60 6.34
C ALA A 48 4.39 1.33 7.16
N ASP A 49 3.58 0.41 6.64
CA ASP A 49 3.29 -0.86 7.30
C ASP A 49 4.55 -1.73 7.43
N ILE A 50 5.38 -1.81 6.37
CA ILE A 50 6.66 -2.52 6.42
C ILE A 50 7.60 -1.90 7.46
N ILE A 51 7.72 -0.57 7.50
CA ILE A 51 8.53 0.14 8.50
C ILE A 51 8.01 -0.15 9.91
N PHE A 52 6.70 -0.11 10.12
CA PHE A 52 6.10 -0.39 11.41
C PHE A 52 6.38 -1.82 11.89
N ILE A 53 6.28 -2.80 10.98
CA ILE A 53 6.63 -4.20 11.30
C ILE A 53 8.10 -4.35 11.65
N LEU A 54 9.01 -3.72 10.89
CA LEU A 54 10.45 -3.89 11.05
C LEU A 54 11.03 -3.11 12.25
N PHE A 55 10.47 -1.95 12.58
CA PHE A 55 11.07 -1.03 13.58
C PHE A 55 10.23 -0.83 14.84
N TYR A 56 8.96 -1.22 14.86
CA TYR A 56 8.02 -0.92 15.96
C TYR A 56 7.25 -2.13 16.50
N SER A 57 7.49 -3.34 15.98
CA SER A 57 6.74 -4.56 16.36
C SER A 57 7.33 -5.36 17.55
N ASP A 58 8.34 -4.81 18.24
CA ASP A 58 8.87 -5.32 19.52
C ASP A 58 7.88 -5.13 20.69
#